data_AF-A0AA35IB53-F1
#
_entry.id   AF-A0AA35IB53-F1
#
_cell.length_a   1.000
_cell.length_b   1.000
_cell.length_c   1.000
_cell.angle_alpha   90.00
_cell.angle_beta   90.00
_cell.angle_gamma   90.00
#
_symmetry.space_group_name_H-M   'P 1'
#
loop_
_entity.id
_entity.type
_entity.pdbx_description
1 polymer ?
#
loop_
_entity_poly.entity_id
_entity_poly.type
_entity_poly.pdbx_seq_one_letter_code
_entity_poly.pdbx_strand_id
1 'polypeptide(L)' 'MPERREQASELMGYARDMTLDGLMEDKPQLIWASHYLCALAKALMDDAELGMMK' A
#
# COMPACT_ATOMS: atom_id res chain seq x y z
N MET A 1 -8.18 -14.62 -6.40
CA MET A 1 -8.58 -14.40 -4.99
C MET A 1 -8.88 -12.92 -4.78
N PRO A 2 -10.15 -12.50 -4.70
CA PRO A 2 -10.53 -11.10 -4.61
C PRO A 2 -10.03 -10.40 -3.33
N GLU A 3 -9.95 -11.13 -2.22
CA GLU A 3 -9.53 -10.61 -0.90
C GLU A 3 -8.14 -9.95 -0.92
N ARG A 4 -7.16 -10.51 -1.65
CA ARG A 4 -5.80 -9.94 -1.73
C ARG A 4 -5.75 -8.62 -2.50
N ARG A 5 -6.63 -8.44 -3.50
CA ARG A 5 -6.75 -7.17 -4.24
C ARG A 5 -7.43 -6.10 -3.39
N GLU A 6 -8.46 -6.50 -2.64
CA GLU A 6 -9.15 -5.61 -1.71
C GLU A 6 -8.20 -5.12 -0.60
N GLN A 7 -7.44 -6.03 0.01
CA GLN A 7 -6.43 -5.69 1.00
C GLN A 7 -5.33 -4.77 0.43
N ALA A 8 -4.85 -5.04 -0.78
CA ALA A 8 -3.88 -4.15 -1.45
C ALA A 8 -4.46 -2.74 -1.68
N SER A 9 -5.74 -2.65 -2.06
CA SER A 9 -6.43 -1.37 -2.25
C SER A 9 -6.58 -0.59 -0.95
N GLU A 10 -6.92 -1.26 0.16
CA GLU A 10 -6.98 -0.61 1.48
C GLU A 10 -5.61 -0.07 1.91
N LEU A 11 -4.55 -0.87 1.75
CA LEU A 11 -3.18 -0.45 2.05
C LEU A 11 -2.73 0.76 1.22
N MET A 12 -3.13 0.85 -0.05
CA MET A 12 -2.88 2.03 -0.88
C MET A 12 -3.62 3.28 -0.37
N GLY A 13 -4.84 3.11 0.15
CA GLY A 13 -5.58 4.19 0.82
C GLY A 13 -4.80 4.75 2.01
N TYR A 14 -4.34 3.88 2.91
CA TYR A 14 -3.53 4.28 4.05
C TYR A 14 -2.19 4.90 3.66
N ALA A 15 -1.53 4.37 2.62
CA ALA A 15 -0.27 4.93 2.15
C ALA A 15 -0.44 6.35 1.61
N ARG A 16 -1.55 6.63 0.91
CA ARG A 16 -1.88 7.99 0.46
C ARG A 16 -2.08 8.92 1.64
N ASP A 17 -2.94 8.55 2.59
CA ASP A 17 -3.27 9.40 3.73
C ASP A 17 -2.02 9.69 4.57
N MET A 18 -1.20 8.67 4.83
CA MET A 18 0.07 8.81 5.56
C MET A 18 1.11 9.67 4.82
N THR A 19 1.12 9.65 3.48
CA THR A 19 1.98 10.54 2.69
C THR A 19 1.53 11.99 2.81
N LEU A 20 0.22 12.25 2.79
CA LEU A 20 -0.35 13.58 2.95
C LEU A 20 -0.08 14.12 4.36
N ASP A 21 -0.37 13.32 5.39
CA ASP A 21 -0.12 13.69 6.79
C ASP A 21 1.38 13.91 7.04
N GLY A 22 2.23 13.02 6.51
CA GLY A 22 3.69 13.15 6.62
C GLY A 22 4.22 14.42 5.98
N LEU A 23 3.66 14.84 4.85
CA LEU A 23 4.03 16.09 4.18
C LEU A 23 3.48 17.32 4.92
N MET A 24 2.21 17.28 5.35
CA MET A 24 1.55 18.41 6.00
C MET A 24 2.10 18.70 7.40
N GLU A 25 2.50 17.67 8.14
CA GLU A 25 3.00 17.78 9.51
C GLU A 25 4.54 17.77 9.61
N ASP A 26 5.24 17.78 8.48
CA ASP A 26 6.71 17.71 8.39
C ASP A 26 7.29 16.48 9.15
N LYS A 27 6.61 15.34 8.99
CA LYS A 27 6.91 14.06 9.63
C LYS A 27 7.51 13.08 8.62
N PRO A 28 8.83 13.12 8.35
CA PRO A 28 9.46 12.27 7.35
C PRO A 28 9.30 10.76 7.63
N GLN A 29 9.15 10.37 8.90
CA GLN A 29 8.88 8.98 9.27
C GLN A 29 7.56 8.45 8.69
N LEU A 30 6.53 9.29 8.54
CA LEU A 30 5.27 8.89 7.93
C LEU A 30 5.42 8.71 6.42
N ILE A 31 6.22 9.54 5.76
CA ILE A 31 6.55 9.41 4.33
C ILE A 31 7.32 8.10 4.07
N TRP A 32 8.27 7.75 4.95
CA TRP A 32 8.97 6.48 4.82
C TRP A 32 8.08 5.28 5.11
N ALA A 33 7.22 5.36 6.12
CA ALA A 33 6.27 4.30 6.42
C ALA A 33 5.29 4.08 5.26
N SER A 34 4.79 5.15 4.61
CA SER A 34 3.94 5.03 3.43
C SER A 34 4.65 4.39 2.24
N HIS A 35 5.94 4.69 2.05
CA HIS A 35 6.77 4.05 1.02
C HIS A 35 6.84 2.52 1.21
N TYR A 36 7.11 2.05 2.43
CA TYR A 36 7.12 0.62 2.73
C TYR A 36 5.73 -0.02 2.59
N LEU A 37 4.67 0.71 2.95
CA LEU A 37 3.29 0.24 2.81
C LEU A 37 2.89 0.07 1.34
N CYS A 38 3.32 0.98 0.46
CA CYS A 38 3.16 0.86 -0.99
C CYS A 38 3.88 -0.38 -1.54
N ALA A 39 5.09 -0.68 -1.05
CA ALA A 39 5.83 -1.87 -1.46
C ALA A 39 5.09 -3.16 -1.06
N LEU A 40 4.49 -3.20 0.13
CA LEU A 40 3.66 -4.31 0.59
C LEU A 40 2.38 -4.46 -0.25
N ALA A 41 1.67 -3.36 -0.52
CA ALA A 41 0.46 -3.36 -1.34
C ALA A 41 0.75 -3.88 -2.75
N LYS A 42 1.88 -3.47 -3.33
CA LYS A 42 2.35 -3.99 -4.63
C LYS A 42 2.63 -5.49 -4.58
N ALA A 43 3.36 -5.96 -3.56
CA ALA A 43 3.64 -7.39 -3.40
C ALA A 43 2.34 -8.22 -3.27
N LEU A 44 1.35 -7.75 -2.51
CA LEU A 44 0.03 -8.39 -2.38
C LEU A 44 -0.74 -8.44 -3.72
N MET A 45 -0.64 -7.38 -4.52
CA MET A 45 -1.28 -7.30 -5.83
C MET A 45 -0.63 -8.25 -6.84
N ASP A 46 0.71 -8.27 -6.90
CA ASP A 46 1.50 -9.19 -7.74
C ASP A 46 1.17 -10.66 -7.38
N ASP A 47 1.07 -10.96 -6.08
CA ASP A 47 0.67 -12.26 -5.55
C ASP A 47 -0.77 -12.65 -5.96
N ALA A 48 -1.70 -11.70 -5.93
CA ALA A 48 -3.07 -11.92 -6.34
C ALA A 48 -3.18 -12.24 -7.82
N GLU A 49 -2.38 -11.58 -8.67
CA GLU A 49 -2.31 -11.80 -10.11
C GLU A 49 -1.69 -13.15 -10.47
N LEU A 50 -0.60 -13.56 -9.81
CA LEU A 50 -0.02 -14.90 -9.96
C LEU A 50 -1.01 -16.01 -9.62
N GLY A 51 -1.87 -15.78 -8.63
CA GLY A 51 -2.96 -16.71 -8.28
C GLY A 51 -4.14 -16.72 -9.25
N MET A 52 -4.18 -15.80 -10.22
CA MET A 52 -5.20 -15.74 -11.29
C MET A 52 -4.68 -16.26 -12.64
N MET A 53 -3.36 -16.38 -12.81
CA MET A 53 -2.72 -16.94 -14.01
C MET A 53 -2.58 -18.48 -13.97
N LYS A 54 -2.94 -19.12 -12.86
CA LYS A 54 -3.07 -20.58 -12.71
C LYS A 54 -4.53 -21.01 -12.88
#